data_AF-A0A9W8F3T4-F1
#
_entry.id   AF-A0A9W8F3T4-F1
#
_cell.length_a   1.000
_cell.length_b   1.000
_cell.length_c   1.000
_cell.angle_alpha   90.00
_cell.angle_beta   90.00
_cell.angle_gamma   90.00
#
_symmetry.space_group_name_H-M   'P 1'
#
loop_
_entity.id
_entity.type
_entity.pdbx_description
1 polymer ?
#
loop_
_entity_poly.entity_id
_entity_poly.type
_entity_poly.pdbx_seq_one_letter_code
_entity_poly.pdbx_strand_id
1 'polypeptide(L)'
;MAASEATTPATTAIAGTSSLPAARVRRIIKEDKDIFACGPESLFLISRATEYFIDSLVREAYEFSRFDKRKTVQYKDMAKAVQSIEQYDFLADIIPPTVSIRKPAAPPAEAPTAVITPD
;
A
#
# COMPACT_ATOMS: atom_id res chain seq x y z
N MET A 1 -33.68 -8.03 -28.26
CA MET A 1 -32.35 -7.57 -27.82
C MET A 1 -32.40 -7.43 -26.31
N ALA A 2 -31.79 -8.37 -25.60
CA ALA A 2 -31.82 -8.46 -24.15
C ALA A 2 -30.73 -7.56 -23.55
N ALA A 3 -31.12 -6.67 -22.64
CA ALA A 3 -30.19 -6.00 -21.74
C ALA A 3 -29.98 -6.94 -20.55
N SER A 4 -28.77 -7.52 -20.45
CA SER A 4 -28.35 -8.35 -19.34
C SER A 4 -27.92 -7.45 -18.19
N GLU A 5 -28.74 -7.39 -17.13
CA GLU A 5 -28.34 -6.83 -15.84
C GLU A 5 -27.20 -7.66 -15.26
N ALA A 6 -26.05 -7.02 -15.03
CA ALA A 6 -24.92 -7.63 -14.36
C ALA A 6 -25.21 -7.68 -12.85
N THR A 7 -25.74 -8.81 -12.38
CA THR A 7 -25.81 -9.17 -10.96
C THR A 7 -24.39 -9.21 -10.41
N THR A 8 -23.98 -8.14 -9.74
CA THR A 8 -22.79 -8.15 -8.90
C THR A 8 -23.13 -9.00 -7.68
N PRO A 9 -22.40 -10.10 -7.35
CA PRO A 9 -22.62 -10.79 -6.09
C PRO A 9 -22.07 -9.87 -4.99
N ALA A 10 -22.95 -9.03 -4.44
CA ALA A 10 -22.70 -8.37 -3.18
C ALA A 10 -22.44 -9.47 -2.15
N THR A 11 -21.17 -9.62 -1.75
CA THR A 11 -20.83 -10.38 -0.54
C THR A 11 -21.47 -9.61 0.61
N THR A 12 -22.69 -10.00 0.94
CA THR A 12 -23.39 -9.54 2.14
C THR A 12 -22.50 -9.93 3.32
N ALA A 13 -21.74 -8.96 3.83
CA ALA A 13 -21.02 -9.11 5.08
C ALA A 13 -22.07 -9.40 6.16
N ILE A 14 -22.18 -10.67 6.54
CA ILE A 14 -23.13 -11.13 7.54
C ILE A 14 -22.77 -10.41 8.84
N ALA A 15 -23.72 -9.70 9.44
CA ALA A 15 -23.51 -9.04 10.72
C ALA A 15 -23.06 -10.10 11.74
N GLY A 16 -21.79 -10.00 12.18
CA GLY A 16 -21.15 -10.98 13.08
C GLY A 16 -20.00 -11.77 12.45
N THR A 17 -19.70 -11.61 11.15
CA THR A 17 -18.51 -12.22 10.52
C THR A 17 -17.57 -11.15 9.95
N SER A 18 -16.27 -11.37 10.09
CA SER A 18 -15.23 -10.59 9.39
C SER A 18 -14.88 -11.32 8.09
N SER A 19 -14.52 -10.56 7.06
CA SER A 19 -14.01 -11.10 5.80
C SER A 19 -12.62 -11.73 5.96
N LEU A 20 -11.91 -11.40 7.05
CA LEU A 20 -10.59 -11.96 7.35
C LEU A 20 -10.71 -13.36 7.99
N PRO A 21 -9.91 -14.35 7.57
CA PRO A 21 -9.94 -15.68 8.17
C PRO A 21 -9.52 -15.66 9.65
N ALA A 22 -10.45 -16.01 10.55
CA ALA A 22 -10.23 -15.97 12.00
C ALA A 22 -9.01 -16.78 12.46
N ALA A 23 -8.73 -17.92 11.83
CA ALA A 23 -7.55 -18.73 12.13
C ALA A 23 -6.23 -18.01 11.82
N ARG A 24 -6.21 -17.18 10.76
CA ARG A 24 -5.02 -16.44 10.37
C ARG A 24 -4.77 -15.26 11.30
N VAL A 25 -5.83 -14.52 11.64
CA VAL A 25 -5.76 -13.41 12.61
C VAL A 25 -5.29 -13.93 13.96
N ARG A 26 -5.85 -15.06 14.43
CA ARG A 26 -5.43 -15.69 15.70
C ARG A 26 -3.96 -16.09 15.70
N ARG A 27 -3.43 -16.59 14.57
CA ARG A 27 -2.02 -16.94 14.43
C ARG A 27 -1.12 -15.71 14.53
N ILE A 28 -1.50 -14.60 13.91
CA ILE A 28 -0.74 -13.34 13.97
C ILE A 28 -0.72 -12.81 15.41
N ILE A 29 -1.86 -12.82 16.11
CA ILE A 29 -1.93 -12.38 17.52
C ILE A 29 -1.00 -13.22 18.41
N LYS A 30 -0.91 -14.53 18.18
CA LYS A 30 -0.05 -15.44 18.95
C LYS A 30 1.46 -15.33 18.64
N GLU A 31 1.83 -14.57 17.61
CA GLU A 31 3.24 -14.31 17.32
C GLU A 31 3.87 -13.42 18.41
N ASP A 32 3.03 -12.62 19.09
CA ASP A 32 3.42 -11.88 20.28
C ASP A 32 3.51 -12.82 21.49
N LYS A 33 4.71 -12.91 22.08
CA LYS A 33 5.03 -13.81 23.20
C LYS A 33 4.38 -13.36 24.52
N ASP A 34 3.98 -12.11 24.63
CA ASP A 34 3.41 -11.55 25.86
C ASP A 34 1.88 -11.77 25.92
N ILE A 35 1.27 -12.28 24.84
CA ILE A 35 -0.16 -12.56 24.75
C ILE A 35 -0.46 -14.01 25.16
N PHE A 36 -0.87 -14.21 26.42
CA PHE A 36 -1.20 -15.54 26.96
C PHE A 36 -2.52 -16.13 26.39
N ALA A 37 -3.55 -15.31 26.24
CA ALA A 37 -4.85 -15.75 25.73
C ALA A 37 -5.61 -14.62 25.02
N CYS A 38 -6.30 -14.97 23.93
CA CYS A 38 -7.15 -14.05 23.19
C CYS A 38 -8.54 -14.68 22.98
N GLY A 39 -9.56 -14.03 23.56
CA GLY A 39 -10.96 -14.45 23.49
C GLY A 39 -11.56 -14.29 22.09
N PRO A 40 -12.72 -14.93 21.82
CA PRO A 40 -13.39 -14.84 20.52
C PRO A 40 -13.84 -13.41 20.19
N GLU A 41 -14.33 -12.64 21.17
CA GLU A 41 -14.75 -11.24 21.00
C GLU A 41 -13.57 -10.33 20.62
N SER A 42 -12.43 -10.48 21.29
CA SER A 42 -11.21 -9.73 20.99
C SER A 42 -10.69 -10.05 19.58
N LEU A 43 -10.74 -11.33 19.18
CA LEU A 43 -10.36 -11.76 17.84
C LEU A 43 -11.26 -11.11 16.77
N PHE A 44 -12.58 -11.08 17.02
CA PHE A 44 -13.53 -10.44 16.12
C PHE A 44 -13.27 -8.93 15.99
N LEU A 45 -13.05 -8.25 17.12
CA LEU A 45 -12.78 -6.81 17.13
C LEU A 45 -11.48 -6.46 16.40
N ILE A 46 -10.41 -7.22 16.60
CA ILE A 46 -9.14 -7.04 15.87
C ILE A 46 -9.36 -7.26 14.37
N SER A 47 -10.13 -8.28 13.99
CA SER A 47 -10.42 -8.56 12.58
C SER A 47 -11.18 -7.38 11.93
N ARG A 48 -12.19 -6.84 12.61
CA ARG A 48 -12.91 -5.64 12.16
C ARG A 48 -12.04 -4.39 12.11
N ALA A 49 -11.24 -4.14 13.13
CA ALA A 49 -10.30 -3.03 13.16
C ALA A 49 -9.30 -3.11 12.00
N THR A 50 -8.85 -4.32 11.65
CA THR A 50 -7.94 -4.56 10.52
C THR A 50 -8.62 -4.23 9.18
N GLU A 51 -9.91 -4.55 9.01
CA GLU A 51 -10.67 -4.14 7.82
C GLU A 51 -10.74 -2.62 7.67
N TYR A 52 -11.10 -1.92 8.76
CA TYR A 52 -11.14 -0.45 8.77
C TYR A 52 -9.76 0.17 8.54
N PHE A 53 -8.71 -0.45 9.08
CA PHE A 53 -7.34 0.00 8.89
C PHE A 53 -6.92 -0.10 7.42
N ILE A 54 -7.22 -1.22 6.75
CA ILE A 54 -6.92 -1.39 5.31
C ILE A 54 -7.66 -0.34 4.48
N ASP A 55 -8.95 -0.14 4.72
CA ASP A 55 -9.75 0.86 4.00
C ASP A 55 -9.18 2.28 4.19
N SER A 56 -8.87 2.64 5.44
CA SER A 56 -8.29 3.95 5.78
C SER A 56 -6.93 4.15 5.10
N LEU A 57 -6.03 3.17 5.21
CA LEU A 57 -4.70 3.27 4.60
C LEU A 57 -4.76 3.43 3.09
N VAL A 58 -5.62 2.66 2.41
CA VAL A 58 -5.79 2.75 0.95
C VAL A 58 -6.43 4.07 0.55
N ARG A 59 -7.38 4.58 1.33
CA ARG A 59 -8.05 5.86 1.09
C ARG A 59 -7.06 7.01 1.15
N GLU A 60 -6.24 7.07 2.20
CA GLU A 60 -5.19 8.10 2.34
C GLU A 60 -4.16 8.00 1.20
N ALA A 61 -3.68 6.80 0.88
CA ALA A 61 -2.78 6.59 -0.26
C ALA A 61 -3.42 7.01 -1.60
N TYR A 62 -4.72 6.80 -1.76
CA TYR A 62 -5.45 7.22 -2.95
C TYR A 62 -5.56 8.74 -3.06
N GLU A 63 -5.70 9.48 -1.95
CA GLU A 63 -5.67 10.94 -1.96
C GLU A 63 -4.34 11.46 -2.55
N PHE A 64 -3.20 10.89 -2.16
CA PHE A 64 -1.90 11.22 -2.77
C PHE A 64 -1.82 10.89 -4.27
N SER A 65 -2.42 9.78 -4.72
CA SER A 65 -2.54 9.49 -6.16
C SER A 65 -3.39 10.53 -6.89
N ARG A 66 -4.48 11.01 -6.26
CA ARG A 66 -5.36 12.03 -6.85
C ARG A 66 -4.67 13.38 -6.97
N PHE A 67 -3.82 13.76 -6.02
CA PHE A 67 -2.99 14.97 -6.12
C PHE A 67 -2.09 14.94 -7.37
N ASP A 68 -1.55 13.77 -7.72
CA ASP A 68 -0.77 13.55 -8.93
C ASP A 68 -1.65 13.31 -10.20
N LYS A 69 -2.96 13.56 -10.13
CA LYS A 69 -3.95 13.37 -11.21
C LYS A 69 -4.02 11.93 -11.74
N ARG A 70 -3.64 10.94 -10.93
CA ARG A 70 -3.68 9.52 -11.26
C ARG A 70 -4.85 8.83 -10.60
N LYS A 71 -5.41 7.85 -11.29
CA LYS A 71 -6.50 7.00 -10.79
C LYS A 71 -6.01 5.67 -10.21
N THR A 72 -4.70 5.40 -10.29
CA THR A 72 -4.07 4.16 -9.85
C THR A 72 -3.08 4.48 -8.73
N VAL A 73 -3.31 3.86 -7.57
CA VAL A 73 -2.41 3.92 -6.41
C VAL A 73 -1.11 3.22 -6.74
N GLN A 74 0.00 3.89 -6.50
CA GLN A 74 1.34 3.33 -6.64
C GLN A 74 2.03 3.25 -5.28
N TYR A 75 3.09 2.46 -5.19
CA TYR A 75 3.88 2.32 -3.96
C TYR A 75 4.34 3.68 -3.40
N LYS A 76 4.76 4.60 -4.27
CA LYS A 76 5.16 5.97 -3.88
C LYS A 76 4.07 6.75 -3.16
N ASP A 77 2.79 6.45 -3.43
CA ASP A 77 1.65 7.14 -2.80
C ASP A 77 1.42 6.60 -1.39
N MET A 78 1.56 5.28 -1.21
CA MET A 78 1.57 4.66 0.12
C MET A 78 2.75 5.15 0.97
N ALA A 79 3.95 5.21 0.38
CA ALA A 79 5.13 5.72 1.07
C ALA A 79 4.97 7.19 1.50
N LYS A 80 4.32 8.03 0.66
CA LYS A 80 3.96 9.42 1.03
C LYS A 80 2.94 9.48 2.15
N ALA A 81 1.90 8.63 2.10
CA ALA A 81 0.88 8.58 3.16
C ALA A 81 1.49 8.21 4.52
N VAL A 82 2.35 7.20 4.56
CA VAL A 82 3.07 6.77 5.77
C VAL A 82 3.93 7.89 6.35
N GLN A 83 4.63 8.66 5.52
CA GLN A 83 5.46 9.78 5.99
C GLN A 83 4.67 11.02 6.41
N SER A 84 3.45 11.20 5.89
CA SER A 84 2.67 12.42 6.12
C SER A 84 1.74 12.31 7.32
N ILE A 85 1.36 11.09 7.72
CA ILE A 85 0.33 10.82 8.72
C ILE A 85 0.97 10.08 9.90
N GLU A 86 1.00 10.72 11.07
CA GLU A 86 1.64 10.21 12.29
C GLU A 86 1.08 8.85 12.73
N GLN A 87 -0.22 8.61 12.54
CA GLN A 87 -0.85 7.32 12.88
C GLN A 87 -0.29 6.13 12.09
N TYR A 88 0.44 6.37 11.00
CA TYR A 88 1.07 5.34 10.16
C TYR A 88 2.57 5.19 10.40
N ASP A 89 3.17 5.89 11.37
CA ASP A 89 4.61 5.86 11.62
C ASP A 89 5.14 4.45 11.93
N PHE A 90 4.31 3.60 12.54
CA PHE A 90 4.66 2.18 12.77
C PHE A 90 4.93 1.37 11.48
N LEU A 91 4.56 1.91 10.31
CA LEU A 91 4.82 1.30 9.00
C LEU A 91 6.09 1.83 8.33
N ALA A 92 6.79 2.82 8.90
CA ALA A 92 7.92 3.48 8.24
C ALA A 92 9.03 2.49 7.81
N ASP A 93 9.31 1.50 8.65
CA ASP A 93 10.31 0.46 8.37
C ASP A 93 9.82 -0.59 7.35
N ILE A 94 8.50 -0.77 7.24
CA ILE A 94 7.88 -1.74 6.33
C ILE A 94 7.63 -1.14 4.94
N ILE A 95 7.32 0.15 4.89
CA ILE A 95 7.02 0.92 3.67
C ILE A 95 7.99 2.10 3.59
N PRO A 96 9.26 1.86 3.22
CA PRO A 96 10.27 2.91 3.15
C PRO A 96 9.96 4.01 2.11
N PRO A 97 10.50 5.22 2.33
CA PRO A 97 10.41 6.31 1.36
C PRO A 97 11.00 5.92 0.01
N THR A 98 10.30 6.29 -1.07
CA THR A 98 10.85 6.12 -2.42
C THR A 98 11.95 7.15 -2.66
N VAL A 99 13.20 6.69 -2.76
CA VAL A 99 14.33 7.52 -3.19
C VAL A 99 14.41 7.48 -4.72
N SER A 100 14.25 8.62 -5.35
CA SER A 100 14.57 8.79 -6.78
C SER A 100 16.08 8.64 -6.94
N ILE A 101 16.54 7.49 -7.44
CA ILE A 101 17.90 7.35 -7.94
C ILE A 101 17.98 8.31 -9.12
N ARG A 102 18.63 9.46 -8.90
CA ARG A 102 18.97 10.39 -9.97
C ARG A 102 19.64 9.57 -11.06
N LYS A 103 18.98 9.47 -12.22
CA LYS A 103 19.57 8.97 -13.46
C LYS A 103 20.95 9.63 -13.58
N PRO A 104 22.07 8.89 -13.58
CA PRO A 104 23.36 9.52 -13.84
C PRO A 104 23.23 10.24 -15.17
N ALA A 105 23.56 11.54 -15.16
CA ALA A 105 23.54 12.39 -16.33
C ALA A 105 24.25 11.66 -17.48
N ALA A 106 23.61 11.62 -18.64
CA ALA A 106 24.19 11.03 -19.84
C ALA A 106 25.61 11.62 -20.04
N PRO A 107 26.61 10.79 -20.38
CA PRO A 107 27.95 11.30 -20.66
C PRO A 107 27.86 12.35 -21.78
N PRO A 108 28.59 13.47 -21.70
CA PRO A 108 28.57 14.50 -22.73
C PRO A 108 29.00 13.87 -24.05
N ALA A 109 28.22 14.12 -25.10
CA ALA A 109 28.53 13.70 -26.46
C ALA A 109 29.95 14.13 -26.82
N GLU A 110 30.83 13.17 -27.10
CA GLU A 110 32.12 13.42 -27.73
C GLU A 110 31.85 14.05 -29.10
N ALA A 111 32.17 15.34 -29.21
CA ALA A 111 32.26 16.03 -30.48
C ALA A 111 33.38 15.40 -31.32
N PRO A 112 33.22 15.29 -32.65
CA PRO A 112 34.24 14.70 -33.51
C PRO A 112 35.48 15.61 -33.47
N THR A 113 36.56 15.11 -32.85
CA THR A 113 37.85 15.79 -32.90
C THR A 113 38.40 15.63 -34.31
N ALA A 114 38.33 16.71 -35.08
CA ALA A 114 39.04 16.85 -36.33
C ALA A 114 40.54 16.70 -36.06
N VAL A 115 41.11 15.57 -36.46
CA VAL A 115 42.56 15.38 -36.53
C VAL A 115 43.05 16.19 -37.73
N ILE A 116 43.40 17.44 -37.47
CA ILE A 116 44.25 18.27 -38.32
C ILE A 116 45.61 18.29 -37.63
N THR A 117 46.66 17.74 -38.26
CA THR A 117 48.00 18.36 -38.41
C THR A 117 48.98 17.44 -39.17
N PRO A 118 50.10 17.99 -39.71
CA PRO A 118 50.66 17.66 -41.03
C PRO A 118 52.03 16.95 -40.98
N ASP A 119 52.44 16.31 -42.07
CA ASP A 119 53.63 16.59 -42.93
C ASP A 119 53.61 15.58 -44.10
#